data_AF-A0AAU1DAF1-F1
#
_entry.id   AF-A0AAU1DAF1-F1
#
_cell.length_a   1.000
_cell.length_b   1.000
_cell.length_c   1.000
_cell.angle_alpha   90.00
_cell.angle_beta   90.00
_cell.angle_gamma   90.00
#
_symmetry.space_group_name_H-M   'P 1'
#
loop_
_entity.id
_entity.type
_entity.pdbx_description
1 polymer ?
#
loop_
_entity_poly.entity_id
_entity_poly.type
_entity_poly.pdbx_seq_one_letter_code
_entity_poly.pdbx_strand_id
1 'polypeptide(L)'
;MDHAKDAAGREGIALAHVDQQNGYRTEWIFDRKTYAYLGSRDLQVKQVGAIKPGTVLECTAVPERAVVDAQKQRPGAQGADACERDRPGPDVCSGNRARGSPGTGGCRRPGLASR
;
A
#
# COMPACT_ATOMS: atom_id res chain seq x y z
N MET A 1 7.92 -14.98 21.31
CA MET A 1 8.49 -15.14 19.95
C MET A 1 8.47 -13.75 19.38
N ASP A 2 9.54 -13.01 19.62
CA ASP A 2 9.50 -11.55 19.46
C ASP A 2 10.26 -11.13 18.18
N HIS A 3 10.87 -12.08 17.49
CA HIS A 3 11.65 -11.84 16.28
C HIS A 3 11.25 -12.86 15.22
N ALA A 4 10.30 -12.47 14.36
CA ALA A 4 9.93 -13.22 13.16
C ALA A 4 10.32 -12.42 11.92
N LYS A 5 10.72 -13.13 10.86
CA LYS A 5 11.06 -12.52 9.56
C LYS A 5 10.16 -13.08 8.49
N ASP A 6 9.58 -12.21 7.67
CA ASP A 6 8.88 -12.62 6.45
C ASP A 6 9.87 -13.05 5.35
N ALA A 7 9.37 -13.45 4.18
CA ALA A 7 10.23 -13.86 3.07
C ALA A 7 11.10 -12.73 2.50
N ALA A 8 10.77 -11.46 2.77
CA ALA A 8 11.56 -10.30 2.40
C ALA A 8 12.63 -9.95 3.47
N GLY A 9 12.70 -10.70 4.58
CA GLY A 9 13.64 -10.51 5.67
C GLY A 9 13.28 -9.40 6.67
N ARG A 10 12.09 -8.80 6.55
CA ARG A 10 11.59 -7.74 7.42
C ARG A 10 11.24 -8.31 8.79
N GLU A 11 11.72 -7.67 9.84
CA GLU A 11 11.40 -8.04 11.23
C GLU A 11 9.94 -7.71 11.56
N GLY A 12 9.31 -8.61 12.31
CA GLY A 12 7.93 -8.46 12.75
C GLY A 12 7.63 -9.24 14.03
N ILE A 13 6.42 -9.05 14.52
CA ILE A 13 5.82 -9.87 15.58
C ILE A 13 4.93 -10.93 14.94
N ALA A 14 4.88 -12.13 15.52
CA ALA A 14 4.12 -13.24 14.96
C ALA A 14 2.96 -13.69 15.85
N LEU A 15 1.79 -13.86 15.24
CA LEU A 15 0.73 -14.69 15.81
C LEU A 15 0.95 -16.12 15.32
N ALA A 16 1.04 -17.06 16.25
CA ALA A 16 1.35 -18.45 15.94
C ALA A 16 0.15 -19.35 16.19
N HIS A 17 -0.20 -20.17 15.20
CA HIS A 17 -1.21 -21.22 15.31
C HIS A 17 -0.58 -22.57 14.97
N VAL A 18 -0.79 -23.56 15.83
CA VAL A 18 -0.28 -24.92 15.62
C VAL A 18 -1.42 -25.80 15.14
N ASP A 19 -1.29 -26.34 13.93
CA ASP A 19 -2.15 -27.42 13.46
C ASP A 19 -1.62 -28.74 14.05
N GLN A 20 -2.32 -29.26 15.07
CA GLN A 20 -1.91 -30.49 15.74
C GLN A 20 -2.04 -31.72 14.85
N GLN A 21 -3.02 -31.74 13.94
CA GLN A 21 -3.29 -32.86 13.05
C GLN A 21 -2.14 -33.02 12.06
N ASN A 22 -1.82 -31.96 11.34
CA ASN A 22 -0.78 -31.96 10.31
C ASN A 22 0.64 -31.73 10.87
N GLY A 23 0.75 -31.15 12.07
CA GLY A 23 2.01 -31.01 12.79
C GLY A 23 2.91 -29.86 12.34
N TYR A 24 2.33 -28.86 11.70
CA TYR A 24 3.02 -27.61 11.38
C TYR A 24 2.46 -26.45 12.20
N ARG A 25 3.26 -25.39 12.30
CA ARG A 25 2.89 -24.12 12.92
C ARG A 25 2.92 -23.04 11.87
N THR A 26 1.81 -22.36 11.71
CA THR A 26 1.71 -21.14 10.91
C THR A 26 2.01 -19.95 11.80
N GLU A 27 2.91 -19.09 11.34
CA GLU A 27 3.26 -17.83 11.95
C GLU A 27 2.85 -16.70 11.00
N TRP A 28 1.79 -15.96 11.34
CA TRP A 28 1.41 -14.74 10.63
C TRP A 28 2.21 -13.58 11.18
N ILE A 29 2.97 -12.92 10.30
CA ILE A 29 3.98 -11.94 10.66
C ILE A 29 3.43 -10.55 10.39
N PHE A 30 3.52 -9.69 11.39
CA PHE A 30 3.02 -8.33 11.37
C PHE A 30 4.15 -7.35 11.66
N ASP A 31 4.10 -6.18 11.02
CA ASP A 31 4.97 -5.07 11.36
C ASP A 31 4.74 -4.67 12.83
N ARG A 32 5.82 -4.55 13.60
CA ARG A 32 5.75 -4.32 15.04
C ARG A 32 5.12 -2.97 15.41
N LYS A 33 5.23 -1.96 14.55
CA LYS A 33 4.79 -0.59 14.83
C LYS A 33 3.37 -0.33 14.34
N THR A 34 3.05 -0.83 13.16
CA THR A 34 1.81 -0.54 12.43
C THR A 34 0.82 -1.70 12.47
N TYR A 35 1.27 -2.89 12.90
CA TYR A 35 0.51 -4.14 12.85
C TYR A 35 0.04 -4.52 11.45
N ALA A 36 0.66 -3.96 10.40
CA ALA A 36 0.39 -4.35 9.03
C ALA A 36 0.88 -5.78 8.79
N TYR A 37 0.03 -6.61 8.19
CA TYR A 37 0.42 -7.96 7.77
C TYR A 37 1.55 -7.92 6.74
N LEU A 38 2.67 -8.59 7.05
CA LEU A 38 3.87 -8.65 6.23
C LEU A 38 3.98 -9.95 5.43
N GLY A 39 3.39 -11.04 5.92
CA GLY A 39 3.50 -12.36 5.31
C GLY A 39 3.30 -13.47 6.36
N SER A 40 3.54 -14.71 5.95
CA SER A 40 3.42 -15.89 6.79
C SER A 40 4.64 -16.79 6.69
N ARG A 41 4.82 -17.65 7.69
CA ARG A 41 5.78 -18.74 7.67
C ARG A 41 5.16 -20.01 8.25
N ASP A 42 5.24 -21.10 7.51
CA ASP A 42 4.86 -22.42 7.99
C ASP A 42 6.10 -23.23 8.35
N LEU A 43 6.13 -23.75 9.58
CA LEU A 43 7.23 -24.53 10.12
C LEU A 43 6.72 -25.91 10.52
N GLN A 44 7.44 -26.96 10.11
CA GLN A 44 7.23 -28.28 10.66
C GLN A 44 7.59 -28.28 12.15
N VAL A 45 6.68 -28.66 13.05
CA VAL A 45 6.94 -28.69 14.50
C VAL A 45 7.06 -30.10 15.08
N LYS A 46 6.60 -31.11 14.35
CA LYS A 46 6.80 -32.54 14.68
C LYS A 46 7.36 -33.29 13.48
N GLN A 47 8.07 -34.40 13.67
CA GLN A 47 8.53 -35.20 12.54
C GLN A 47 7.32 -35.75 11.75
N VAL A 48 7.29 -35.54 10.43
CA VAL A 48 6.27 -36.12 9.53
C VAL A 48 6.97 -36.68 8.30
N GLY A 49 6.94 -38.00 8.14
CA GLY A 49 7.72 -38.69 7.09
C GLY A 49 9.21 -38.34 7.19
N ALA A 50 9.79 -37.86 6.10
CA ALA A 50 11.19 -37.40 6.04
C ALA A 50 11.39 -35.94 6.52
N ILE A 51 10.31 -35.19 6.78
CA ILE A 51 10.39 -33.77 7.13
C ILE A 51 10.66 -33.62 8.63
N LYS A 52 11.80 -33.01 8.94
CA LYS A 52 12.25 -32.78 10.32
C LYS A 52 11.57 -31.57 10.97
N PRO A 53 11.39 -31.57 12.31
CA PRO A 53 11.02 -30.36 13.03
C PRO A 53 12.00 -29.22 12.74
N GLY A 54 11.48 -28.00 12.62
CA GLY A 54 12.23 -26.79 12.27
C GLY A 54 12.35 -26.53 10.77
N THR A 55 11.95 -27.47 9.91
CA THR A 55 11.93 -27.23 8.45
C THR A 55 10.89 -26.18 8.11
N VAL A 56 11.29 -25.17 7.31
CA VAL A 56 10.38 -24.20 6.70
C VAL A 56 9.66 -24.88 5.53
N LEU A 57 8.34 -24.95 5.61
CA LEU A 57 7.47 -25.48 4.57
C LEU A 57 7.08 -24.39 3.57
N GLU A 58 6.73 -23.22 4.10
CA GLU A 58 6.34 -22.04 3.32
C GLU A 58 6.86 -20.78 4.01
N CYS A 59 7.22 -19.78 3.21
CA CYS A 59 7.51 -18.43 3.69
C CYS A 59 7.06 -17.43 2.63
N THR A 60 6.23 -16.46 3.02
CA THR A 60 5.66 -15.47 2.10
C THR A 60 5.99 -14.06 2.54
N ALA A 61 5.85 -13.11 1.62
CA ALA A 61 5.91 -11.69 1.89
C ALA A 61 4.88 -10.94 1.05
N VAL A 62 4.26 -9.92 1.64
CA VAL A 62 3.42 -8.93 0.96
C VAL A 62 4.30 -7.69 0.72
N PRO A 63 4.85 -7.50 -0.49
CA PRO A 63 5.78 -6.41 -0.75
C PRO A 63 5.07 -5.06 -0.69
N GLU A 64 3.93 -4.94 -1.37
CA GLU A 64 3.14 -3.72 -1.46
C GLU A 64 1.64 -4.03 -1.48
N ARG A 65 0.85 -3.11 -0.94
CA ARG A 65 -0.62 -3.16 -0.97
C ARG A 65 -1.16 -1.75 -1.09
N ALA A 66 -2.10 -1.54 -2.01
CA ALA A 66 -2.80 -0.28 -2.20
C ALA A 66 -4.19 -0.55 -2.77
N VAL A 67 -5.10 0.41 -2.59
CA VAL A 67 -6.31 0.51 -3.43
C VAL A 67 -5.86 1.12 -4.77
N VAL A 68 -6.43 0.62 -5.88
CA VAL A 68 -6.10 1.09 -7.23
C VAL A 68 -7.39 1.45 -7.97
N ASP A 69 -7.30 2.37 -8.92
CA ASP A 69 -8.46 2.90 -9.63
C ASP A 69 -8.82 2.08 -10.88
N ALA A 70 -7.86 1.34 -11.43
CA ALA A 70 -8.04 0.57 -12.65
C ALA A 70 -7.66 -0.91 -12.50
N GLN A 71 -8.34 -1.77 -13.28
CA GLN A 71 -7.97 -3.16 -13.40
C GLN A 71 -6.55 -3.31 -13.97
N LYS A 72 -5.81 -4.31 -13.47
CA LYS A 72 -4.41 -4.61 -13.83
C LYS A 72 -3.39 -3.52 -13.43
N GLN A 73 -3.81 -2.48 -12.72
CA GLN A 73 -2.91 -1.49 -12.16
C GLN A 73 -2.18 -2.06 -10.94
N ARG A 74 -0.86 -1.89 -10.90
CA ARG A 74 -0.05 -2.39 -9.78
C ARG A 74 -0.18 -1.46 -8.56
N PRO A 75 -0.24 -2.02 -7.34
CA PRO A 75 0.05 -1.26 -6.12
C PRO A 75 1.40 -0.54 -6.24
N GLY A 76 1.54 0.63 -5.62
CA GLY A 76 2.80 1.41 -5.62
C GLY A 76 3.17 2.11 -6.94
N ALA A 77 2.60 1.72 -8.07
CA ALA A 77 2.89 2.34 -9.38
C ALA A 77 2.36 3.78 -9.51
N GLN A 78 1.49 4.22 -8.60
CA GLN A 78 0.76 5.49 -8.67
C GLN A 78 1.26 6.51 -7.66
N GLY A 79 2.58 6.67 -7.55
CA GLY A 79 3.18 7.78 -6.79
C GLY A 79 3.76 8.89 -7.67
N ALA A 80 4.02 8.63 -8.96
CA ALA A 80 4.79 9.56 -9.79
C ALA A 80 3.95 10.45 -10.73
N ASP A 81 2.73 10.04 -11.09
CA ASP A 81 2.04 10.61 -12.26
C ASP A 81 0.66 11.26 -11.99
N ALA A 82 0.09 11.10 -10.79
CA ALA A 82 -1.28 11.57 -10.53
C ALA A 82 -1.34 13.04 -10.10
N CYS A 83 -0.32 13.56 -9.41
CA CYS A 83 -0.36 14.92 -8.86
C CYS A 83 -0.12 16.03 -9.91
N GLU A 84 0.36 15.69 -11.11
CA GLU A 84 0.63 16.66 -12.18
C GLU A 84 -0.54 16.77 -13.18
N ARG A 85 -1.32 15.70 -13.40
CA ARG A 85 -2.42 15.70 -14.37
C ARG A 85 -3.68 16.43 -13.89
N ASP A 86 -3.89 16.51 -12.57
CA ASP A 86 -5.04 17.22 -11.97
C ASP A 86 -4.69 18.65 -11.49
N ARG A 87 -3.47 19.13 -11.77
CA ARG A 87 -3.21 20.56 -11.62
C ARG A 87 -3.92 21.31 -12.74
N PRO A 88 -4.83 22.27 -12.44
CA PRO A 88 -5.20 23.24 -13.45
C PRO A 88 -3.89 23.90 -13.90
N GLY A 89 -3.55 23.73 -15.18
CA GLY A 89 -2.39 24.39 -15.77
C GLY A 89 -2.48 25.91 -15.53
N PRO A 90 -1.37 26.65 -15.57
CA PRO A 90 -1.44 28.10 -15.45
C PRO A 90 -2.42 28.61 -16.50
N ASP A 91 -3.45 29.35 -16.07
CA ASP A 91 -4.41 30.00 -16.96
C ASP A 91 -3.63 30.89 -17.94
N VAL A 92 -3.36 30.39 -19.14
CA VAL A 92 -2.73 31.19 -20.20
C VAL A 92 -3.84 32.06 -20.77
N CYS A 93 -4.00 33.25 -20.22
CA CYS A 93 -4.76 34.33 -20.85
C CYS A 93 -4.08 34.71 -22.17
N SER A 94 -4.42 34.01 -23.26
CA SER A 94 -4.03 34.41 -24.61
C SER A 94 -4.91 35.59 -25.04
N GLY A 95 -4.36 36.80 -24.90
CA GLY A 95 -5.04 38.03 -25.28
C GLY A 95 -4.03 39.15 -25.48
N ASN A 96 -3.50 39.25 -26.70
CA ASN A 96 -2.71 40.39 -27.15
C ASN A 96 -3.57 41.66 -27.01
N ARG A 97 -3.35 42.48 -25.96
CA ARG A 97 -3.93 43.82 -25.87
C ARG A 97 -2.84 44.82 -25.52
N ALA A 98 -2.71 45.79 -26.42
CA ALA A 98 -1.76 46.87 -26.40
C ALA A 98 -1.82 47.70 -25.11
N ARG A 99 -0.67 48.33 -24.81
CA ARG A 99 -0.42 49.28 -23.72
C ARG A 99 -1.58 50.28 -23.53
N GLY A 100 -2.05 50.43 -22.28
CA GLY A 100 -2.79 51.63 -21.85
C GLY A 100 -3.82 51.42 -20.73
N SER A 101 -3.46 51.86 -19.51
CA SER A 101 -4.31 52.34 -18.40
C SER A 101 -5.17 51.36 -17.57
N PRO A 102 -5.34 51.62 -16.24
CA PRO A 102 -5.94 50.68 -15.30
C PRO A 102 -7.47 50.82 -15.24
N GLY A 103 -8.18 49.70 -15.40
CA GLY A 103 -9.64 49.63 -15.27
C GLY A 103 -10.08 48.28 -14.73
N THR A 104 -10.69 48.32 -13.54
CA THR A 104 -11.44 47.29 -12.81
C THR A 104 -11.94 46.08 -13.64
N GLY A 105 -11.40 44.89 -13.38
CA GLY A 105 -11.93 43.61 -13.84
C GLY A 105 -12.33 42.73 -12.65
N GLY A 106 -13.63 42.66 -12.35
CA GLY A 106 -14.16 41.87 -11.24
C GLY A 106 -14.38 40.39 -11.59
N CYS A 107 -13.97 39.49 -10.68
CA CYS A 107 -14.31 38.07 -10.73
C CYS A 107 -15.77 37.84 -10.29
N ARG A 108 -16.59 37.17 -11.10
CA ARG A 108 -17.92 36.68 -10.67
C ARG A 108 -17.80 35.27 -10.07
N ARG A 109 -18.33 35.10 -8.86
CA ARG A 109 -18.61 33.80 -8.23
C ARG A 109 -19.95 33.25 -8.74
N PRO A 110 -20.10 31.94 -9.02
CA PRO A 110 -21.41 31.35 -9.31
C PRO A 110 -22.21 31.25 -8.00
N GLY A 111 -23.36 31.93 -7.97
CA GLY A 111 -24.27 31.97 -6.83
C GLY A 111 -25.30 30.84 -6.85
N LEU A 112 -25.51 30.26 -5.68
CA LEU A 112 -26.57 29.32 -5.29
C LEU A 112 -27.81 30.13 -4.83
N ALA A 113 -29.02 29.78 -5.28
CA ALA A 113 -30.30 30.13 -4.64
C ALA A 113 -31.38 29.13 -5.13
N SER A 114 -31.88 28.20 -4.31
CA SER A 114 -32.98 28.28 -3.33
C SER A 114 -34.33 28.78 -3.89
N ARG A 115 -35.33 27.90 -3.77
CA ARG A 115 -36.77 28.19 -3.63
C ARG A 115 -37.27 27.46 -2.40
#